data_AF-A0A067P8A3-F1
#
_entry.id   AF-A0A067P8A3-F1
#
_cell.length_a   1.000
_cell.length_b   1.000
_cell.length_c   1.000
_cell.angle_alpha   90.00
_cell.angle_beta   90.00
_cell.angle_gamma   90.00
#
_symmetry.space_group_name_H-M   'P 1'
#
loop_
_entity.id
_entity.type
_entity.pdbx_description
1 polymer ?
#
loop_
_entity_poly.entity_id
_entity_poly.type
_entity_poly.pdbx_seq_one_letter_code
_entity_poly.pdbx_strand_id
1 'polypeptide(L)'
;MLFAALLFLLCFFDLASGINAHNVSQDEILRDFYSKGNNPQGHTNNWAVLVCASRYWFNYRHMANALGMYRTVKRLGIPDSNIILMLADDAACNPRNKFAGCVYANKGRHLDLYGDNIEVDYRGNEVTVENFIRVLTGRVAPSMPRSKRLLTDANSNIFVYMTGHGGNEFLKFQDNEEISAFDIADAFEQMYQKKRYNEIFFMIDTCQANTMYSKFYSPNVLATGSSVLGENSYSHENDYDIGVAVIDRYTHYVLNFLEGVNKTSQTTMQDLFNSYDVDKIGSHPGVRSDLFKRRVDEALITDFFGGVAQVQLDATDDASRRAFVPADSSLSPSDERTAIKPDLPAAPYQLIETQQPESLLRRVQTWSALCIVGFLCMICLKS
;
A
#
# COMPACT_ATOMS: atom_id res chain seq x y z
N MET A 1 55.22 -19.90 25.08
CA MET A 1 55.04 -18.44 25.25
C MET A 1 55.32 -17.61 23.99
N LEU A 2 55.95 -18.14 22.93
CA LEU A 2 56.11 -17.42 21.65
C LEU A 2 54.86 -17.36 20.76
N PHE A 3 53.92 -18.31 20.91
CA PHE A 3 52.72 -18.37 20.06
C PHE A 3 51.63 -17.33 20.42
N ALA A 4 51.57 -16.91 21.69
CA ALA A 4 50.59 -15.92 22.14
C ALA A 4 50.96 -14.48 21.75
N ALA A 5 52.25 -14.19 21.59
CA ALA A 5 52.73 -12.87 21.17
C ALA A 5 52.51 -12.62 19.66
N LEU A 6 52.51 -13.67 18.83
CA LEU A 6 52.28 -13.56 17.39
C LEU A 6 50.80 -13.31 17.03
N LEU A 7 49.88 -13.91 17.80
CA LEU A 7 48.44 -13.66 17.66
C LEU A 7 48.03 -12.25 18.10
N PHE A 8 48.72 -11.67 19.09
CA PHE A 8 48.47 -10.29 19.51
C PHE A 8 48.93 -9.26 18.48
N LEU A 9 50.02 -9.52 17.74
CA LEU A 9 50.51 -8.61 16.70
C LEU A 9 49.64 -8.62 15.43
N LEU A 10 49.05 -9.76 15.08
CA LEU A 10 48.15 -9.86 13.91
C LEU A 10 46.81 -9.15 14.14
N CYS A 11 46.27 -9.19 15.36
CA CYS A 11 45.05 -8.44 15.70
C CYS A 11 45.22 -6.91 15.69
N PHE A 12 46.45 -6.38 15.88
CA PHE A 12 46.70 -4.95 15.79
C PHE A 12 46.94 -4.45 14.36
N PHE A 13 47.42 -5.32 13.44
CA PHE A 13 47.59 -4.97 12.03
C PHE A 13 46.26 -4.97 11.25
N ASP A 14 45.30 -5.82 11.63
CA ASP A 14 43.94 -5.80 11.05
C ASP A 14 43.10 -4.62 11.57
N LEU A 15 43.41 -4.07 12.75
CA LEU A 15 42.73 -2.88 13.27
C LEU A 15 43.25 -1.57 12.64
N ALA A 16 44.49 -1.55 12.14
CA ALA A 16 45.08 -0.38 11.48
C ALA A 16 44.81 -0.33 9.96
N SER A 17 44.38 -1.44 9.35
CA SER A 17 44.13 -1.55 7.90
C SER A 17 42.64 -1.45 7.54
N GLY A 18 41.75 -1.38 8.52
CA GLY A 18 40.28 -1.31 8.35
C GLY A 18 39.68 0.11 8.28
N ILE A 19 40.48 1.17 8.39
CA ILE A 19 39.99 2.56 8.28
C ILE A 19 40.18 3.04 6.83
N ASN A 20 39.53 2.37 5.89
CA ASN A 20 39.17 2.90 4.58
C ASN A 20 38.06 2.04 3.98
N ALA A 21 37.03 1.79 4.78
CA ALA A 21 35.75 1.30 4.30
C ALA A 21 34.79 2.49 4.24
N HIS A 22 34.44 2.86 3.00
CA HIS A 22 33.33 3.71 2.58
C HIS A 22 32.37 4.14 3.71
N ASN A 23 32.62 5.32 4.28
CA ASN A 23 31.56 6.08 4.95
C ASN A 23 30.68 6.66 3.84
N VAL A 24 29.79 5.84 3.27
CA VAL A 24 28.60 6.39 2.59
C VAL A 24 27.81 7.04 3.71
N SER A 25 27.77 8.37 3.71
CA SER A 25 27.06 9.09 4.77
C SER A 25 25.59 8.69 4.74
N GLN A 26 24.94 8.55 5.90
CA GLN A 26 23.47 8.41 5.94
C GLN A 26 22.79 9.51 5.11
N ASP A 27 23.41 10.68 5.03
CA ASP A 27 23.00 11.80 4.20
C ASP A 27 23.07 11.50 2.70
N GLU A 28 23.99 10.67 2.20
CA GLU A 28 24.05 10.24 0.80
C GLU A 28 23.00 9.18 0.48
N ILE A 29 22.72 8.25 1.40
CA ILE A 29 21.62 7.27 1.24
C ILE A 29 20.27 7.99 1.25
N LEU A 30 20.11 8.95 2.18
CA LEU A 30 18.94 9.81 2.23
C LEU A 30 18.86 10.69 0.98
N ARG A 31 19.96 11.29 0.53
CA ARG A 31 19.98 12.08 -0.71
C ARG A 31 19.71 11.25 -1.96
N ASP A 32 20.19 10.02 -2.08
CA ASP A 32 19.87 9.12 -3.20
C ASP A 32 18.38 8.75 -3.18
N PHE A 33 17.84 8.44 -1.99
CA PHE A 33 16.41 8.21 -1.77
C PHE A 33 15.57 9.44 -2.16
N TYR A 34 16.01 10.65 -1.78
CA TYR A 34 15.31 11.90 -2.10
C TYR A 34 15.52 12.36 -3.56
N SER A 35 16.67 12.07 -4.18
CA SER A 35 16.93 12.40 -5.58
C SER A 35 16.17 11.49 -6.54
N LYS A 36 15.88 10.25 -6.15
CA LYS A 36 14.97 9.35 -6.88
C LYS A 36 13.50 9.77 -6.74
N GLY A 37 13.14 10.45 -5.65
CA GLY A 37 11.84 11.13 -5.51
C GLY A 37 11.70 12.39 -6.36
N ASN A 38 12.80 12.93 -6.87
CA ASN A 38 12.87 14.08 -7.78
C ASN A 38 13.13 13.65 -9.23
N ASN A 39 12.55 12.54 -9.66
CA ASN A 39 12.46 12.25 -11.09
C ASN A 39 11.49 13.28 -11.70
N PRO A 40 11.87 14.09 -12.72
CA PRO A 40 10.96 15.02 -13.39
C PRO A 40 9.74 14.34 -14.05
N GLN A 41 9.71 13.01 -14.04
CA GLN A 41 8.66 12.10 -14.54
C GLN A 41 7.98 11.28 -13.43
N GLY A 42 8.23 11.55 -12.14
CA GLY A 42 7.67 10.80 -11.01
C GLY A 42 6.24 11.22 -10.67
N HIS A 43 5.39 10.25 -10.37
CA HIS A 43 4.05 10.49 -9.81
C HIS A 43 4.15 11.03 -8.37
N THR A 44 3.15 11.81 -7.95
CA THR A 44 3.12 12.47 -6.63
C THR A 44 2.32 11.68 -5.59
N ASN A 45 1.45 10.78 -6.04
CA ASN A 45 0.58 9.99 -5.19
C ASN A 45 0.12 8.72 -5.93
N ASN A 46 -0.26 7.72 -5.14
CA ASN A 46 -0.83 6.46 -5.61
C ASN A 46 -2.25 6.31 -5.09
N TRP A 47 -3.12 5.77 -5.94
CA TRP A 47 -4.50 5.42 -5.62
C TRP A 47 -4.77 3.96 -5.93
N ALA A 48 -5.69 3.36 -5.20
CA ALA A 48 -6.20 2.02 -5.49
C ALA A 48 -7.73 2.05 -5.66
N VAL A 49 -8.24 1.32 -6.66
CA VAL A 49 -9.67 1.05 -6.83
C VAL A 49 -9.83 -0.46 -6.85
N LEU A 50 -10.45 -1.02 -5.81
CA LEU A 50 -10.50 -2.45 -5.55
C LEU A 50 -11.96 -2.90 -5.56
N VAL A 51 -12.31 -3.81 -6.48
CA VAL A 51 -13.70 -4.18 -6.74
C VAL A 51 -13.90 -5.69 -6.61
N CYS A 52 -14.65 -6.12 -5.60
CA CYS A 52 -15.31 -7.42 -5.58
C CYS A 52 -16.70 -7.26 -6.20
N ALA A 53 -16.85 -7.70 -7.45
CA ALA A 53 -18.09 -7.53 -8.22
C ALA A 53 -19.13 -8.63 -7.93
N SER A 54 -18.77 -9.72 -7.28
CA SER A 54 -19.69 -10.85 -7.03
C SER A 54 -20.39 -10.78 -5.69
N ARG A 55 -21.59 -11.35 -5.64
CA ARG A 55 -22.39 -11.53 -4.41
C ARG A 55 -22.67 -13.01 -4.12
N TYR A 56 -23.25 -13.28 -2.96
CA TYR A 56 -23.60 -14.59 -2.40
C TYR A 56 -22.44 -15.37 -1.77
N TRP A 57 -22.79 -16.20 -0.77
CA TRP A 57 -21.86 -16.98 0.04
C TRP A 57 -20.89 -17.85 -0.76
N PHE A 58 -21.34 -18.48 -1.84
CA PHE A 58 -20.50 -19.33 -2.68
C PHE A 58 -19.41 -18.56 -3.45
N ASN A 59 -19.44 -17.23 -3.42
CA ASN A 59 -18.45 -16.34 -4.00
C ASN A 59 -17.56 -15.65 -2.95
N TYR A 60 -17.51 -16.18 -1.72
CA TYR A 60 -16.67 -15.70 -0.62
C TYR A 60 -15.26 -15.29 -1.07
N ARG A 61 -14.60 -16.12 -1.89
CA ARG A 61 -13.26 -15.90 -2.43
C ARG A 61 -13.06 -14.56 -3.13
N HIS A 62 -14.04 -14.05 -3.86
CA HIS A 62 -13.91 -12.76 -4.57
C HIS A 62 -13.79 -11.60 -3.58
N MET A 63 -14.47 -11.68 -2.43
CA MET A 63 -14.31 -10.70 -1.37
C MET A 63 -12.95 -10.84 -0.71
N ALA A 64 -12.52 -12.05 -0.36
CA ALA A 64 -11.20 -12.30 0.21
C ALA A 64 -10.05 -11.82 -0.71
N ASN A 65 -10.18 -12.01 -2.02
CA ASN A 65 -9.26 -11.49 -3.04
C ASN A 65 -9.10 -9.96 -2.95
N ALA A 66 -10.22 -9.22 -2.99
CA ALA A 66 -10.22 -7.76 -2.93
C ALA A 66 -9.66 -7.25 -1.59
N LEU A 67 -9.99 -7.93 -0.48
CA LEU A 67 -9.47 -7.61 0.85
C LEU A 67 -7.96 -7.91 0.97
N GLY A 68 -7.47 -8.98 0.33
CA GLY A 68 -6.04 -9.27 0.26
C GLY A 68 -5.26 -8.17 -0.46
N MET A 69 -5.81 -7.67 -1.58
CA MET A 69 -5.24 -6.52 -2.29
C MET A 69 -5.29 -5.25 -1.45
N TYR A 70 -6.41 -5.00 -0.76
CA TYR A 70 -6.59 -3.86 0.15
C TYR A 70 -5.52 -3.85 1.26
N ARG A 71 -5.34 -5.00 1.94
CA ARG A 71 -4.29 -5.13 2.94
C ARG A 71 -2.91 -4.88 2.33
N THR A 72 -2.65 -5.37 1.12
CA THR A 72 -1.36 -5.21 0.45
C THR A 72 -1.02 -3.75 0.19
N VAL A 73 -1.94 -2.98 -0.41
CA VAL A 73 -1.71 -1.55 -0.67
C VAL A 73 -1.56 -0.74 0.62
N LYS A 74 -2.32 -1.07 1.68
CA LYS A 74 -2.17 -0.43 3.00
C LYS A 74 -0.82 -0.74 3.64
N ARG A 75 -0.41 -2.01 3.64
CA ARG A 75 0.90 -2.44 4.15
C ARG A 75 2.04 -1.72 3.43
N LEU A 76 1.88 -1.48 2.13
CA LEU A 76 2.84 -0.75 1.30
C LEU A 76 2.68 0.78 1.38
N GLY A 77 1.68 1.28 2.11
CA GLY A 77 1.62 2.67 2.58
C GLY A 77 0.61 3.56 1.88
N ILE A 78 -0.24 3.05 0.99
CA ILE A 78 -1.36 3.83 0.46
C ILE A 78 -2.38 4.06 1.59
N PRO A 79 -2.72 5.32 1.94
CA PRO A 79 -3.69 5.61 2.99
C PRO A 79 -5.12 5.31 2.52
N ASP A 80 -6.04 5.07 3.45
CA ASP A 80 -7.46 4.79 3.12
C ASP A 80 -8.11 5.91 2.32
N SER A 81 -7.71 7.16 2.55
CA SER A 81 -8.18 8.30 1.76
C SER A 81 -7.88 8.21 0.26
N ASN A 82 -7.00 7.29 -0.14
CA ASN A 82 -6.56 7.02 -1.51
C ASN A 82 -6.97 5.62 -2.00
N ILE A 83 -7.77 4.89 -1.24
CA ILE A 83 -8.26 3.56 -1.62
C ILE A 83 -9.78 3.64 -1.75
N ILE A 84 -10.32 3.24 -2.90
CA ILE A 84 -11.75 3.02 -3.09
C ILE A 84 -12.00 1.52 -3.05
N LEU A 85 -12.68 1.04 -2.01
CA LEU A 85 -13.04 -0.37 -1.87
C LEU A 85 -14.54 -0.59 -2.12
N MET A 86 -14.85 -1.45 -3.08
CA MET A 86 -16.22 -1.82 -3.45
C MET A 86 -16.44 -3.31 -3.19
N LEU A 87 -17.31 -3.67 -2.25
CA LEU A 87 -17.67 -5.06 -1.93
C LEU A 87 -19.15 -5.30 -2.19
N ALA A 88 -19.47 -6.09 -3.22
CA ALA A 88 -20.84 -6.37 -3.63
C ALA A 88 -21.63 -7.27 -2.65
N ASP A 89 -20.97 -7.85 -1.67
CA ASP A 89 -21.58 -8.61 -0.57
C ASP A 89 -20.71 -8.49 0.68
N ASP A 90 -21.27 -8.88 1.84
CA ASP A 90 -20.59 -8.88 3.12
C ASP A 90 -20.59 -10.29 3.71
N ALA A 91 -19.54 -11.07 3.38
CA ALA A 91 -19.41 -12.41 3.94
C ALA A 91 -19.01 -12.39 5.43
N ALA A 92 -18.47 -11.29 5.95
CA ALA A 92 -18.14 -11.16 7.37
C ALA A 92 -19.42 -11.15 8.23
N CYS A 93 -20.47 -10.49 7.73
CA CYS A 93 -21.79 -10.41 8.38
C CYS A 93 -22.78 -11.50 7.93
N ASN A 94 -22.37 -12.45 7.08
CA ASN A 94 -23.28 -13.49 6.58
C ASN A 94 -23.62 -14.52 7.68
N PRO A 95 -24.90 -14.89 7.87
CA PRO A 95 -25.29 -15.91 8.87
C PRO A 95 -24.66 -17.30 8.66
N ARG A 96 -24.15 -17.60 7.47
CA ARG A 96 -23.42 -18.84 7.18
C ARG A 96 -21.97 -18.79 7.66
N ASN A 97 -21.43 -17.61 7.94
CA ASN A 97 -20.07 -17.47 8.40
C ASN A 97 -19.94 -17.93 9.85
N LYS A 98 -19.28 -19.07 10.04
CA LYS A 98 -18.95 -19.60 11.36
C LYS A 98 -18.10 -18.62 12.19
N PHE A 99 -17.35 -17.73 11.53
CA PHE A 99 -16.48 -16.74 12.14
C PHE A 99 -17.03 -15.34 11.87
N ALA A 100 -18.07 -14.97 12.61
CA ALA A 100 -18.73 -13.67 12.46
C ALA A 100 -17.73 -12.51 12.57
N GLY A 101 -17.82 -11.57 11.64
CA GLY A 101 -16.95 -10.39 11.57
C GLY A 101 -15.58 -10.62 10.94
N CYS A 102 -15.24 -11.85 10.55
CA CYS A 102 -13.93 -12.17 9.98
C CYS A 102 -14.01 -12.69 8.53
N VAL A 103 -12.94 -12.44 7.77
CA VAL A 103 -12.74 -12.99 6.42
C VAL A 103 -11.33 -13.55 6.28
N TYR A 104 -11.20 -14.79 5.81
CA TYR A 104 -9.92 -15.48 5.72
C TYR A 104 -9.64 -15.94 4.30
N ALA A 105 -8.40 -15.77 3.82
CA ALA A 105 -7.97 -16.26 2.51
C ALA A 105 -7.24 -17.62 2.55
N ASN A 106 -7.16 -18.26 3.72
CA ASN A 106 -6.54 -19.57 3.89
C ASN A 106 -7.21 -20.38 5.01
N LYS A 107 -7.09 -21.71 4.97
CA LYS A 107 -7.69 -22.64 5.96
C LYS A 107 -7.10 -22.47 7.35
N GLY A 108 -5.83 -22.09 7.42
CA GLY A 108 -5.11 -21.85 8.66
C GLY A 108 -5.65 -20.66 9.44
N ARG A 109 -6.41 -19.79 8.78
CA ARG A 109 -7.06 -18.59 9.36
C ARG A 109 -6.08 -17.72 10.14
N HIS A 110 -4.84 -17.66 9.67
CA HIS A 110 -3.75 -16.96 10.36
C HIS A 110 -3.91 -15.43 10.34
N LEU A 111 -4.71 -14.92 9.43
CA LEU A 111 -4.88 -13.50 9.17
C LEU A 111 -6.32 -13.22 8.78
N ASP A 112 -7.01 -12.45 9.62
CA ASP A 112 -8.29 -11.85 9.28
C ASP A 112 -8.07 -10.65 8.34
N LEU A 113 -8.70 -10.73 7.16
CA LEU A 113 -8.65 -9.73 6.12
C LEU A 113 -9.70 -8.63 6.28
N TYR A 114 -10.75 -8.87 7.07
CA TYR A 114 -11.77 -7.87 7.35
C TYR A 114 -11.29 -6.98 8.49
N GLY A 115 -11.15 -7.54 9.70
CA GLY A 115 -10.58 -6.86 10.88
C GLY A 115 -11.17 -5.48 11.19
N ASP A 116 -10.54 -4.75 12.11
CA ASP A 116 -11.03 -3.44 12.56
C ASP A 116 -10.60 -2.27 11.65
N ASN A 117 -9.65 -2.50 10.76
CA ASN A 117 -8.94 -1.45 10.01
C ASN A 117 -9.35 -1.39 8.54
N ILE A 118 -10.58 -1.74 8.22
CA ILE A 118 -11.11 -1.70 6.86
C ILE A 118 -12.10 -0.57 6.64
N GLU A 119 -11.91 0.16 5.55
CA GLU A 119 -12.84 1.16 5.05
C GLU A 119 -13.46 0.66 3.75
N VAL A 120 -14.69 0.15 3.83
CA VAL A 120 -15.48 -0.23 2.64
C VAL A 120 -16.31 0.98 2.20
N ASP A 121 -16.00 1.54 1.03
CA ASP A 121 -16.65 2.73 0.50
C ASP A 121 -18.01 2.41 -0.11
N TYR A 122 -18.07 1.42 -1.00
CA TYR A 122 -19.32 1.00 -1.65
C TYR A 122 -19.68 -0.41 -1.20
N ARG A 123 -20.88 -0.57 -0.62
CA ARG A 123 -21.33 -1.82 0.00
C ARG A 123 -22.58 -2.35 -0.67
N GLY A 124 -22.61 -3.66 -0.91
CA GLY A 124 -23.79 -4.37 -1.38
C GLY A 124 -24.38 -3.72 -2.64
N ASN A 125 -25.62 -3.24 -2.52
CA ASN A 125 -26.36 -2.62 -3.62
C ASN A 125 -25.69 -1.37 -4.22
N GLU A 126 -24.75 -0.72 -3.52
CA GLU A 126 -24.01 0.42 -4.07
C GLU A 126 -22.93 0.00 -5.09
N VAL A 127 -22.58 -1.29 -5.16
CA VAL A 127 -21.56 -1.80 -6.10
C VAL A 127 -22.20 -2.09 -7.46
N THR A 128 -22.48 -1.01 -8.20
CA THR A 128 -23.07 -1.07 -9.55
C THR A 128 -22.07 -0.66 -10.62
N VAL A 129 -22.33 -1.04 -11.86
CA VAL A 129 -21.52 -0.61 -13.02
C VAL A 129 -21.51 0.92 -13.10
N GLU A 130 -22.67 1.55 -12.91
CA GLU A 130 -22.83 3.00 -12.92
C GLU A 130 -21.93 3.68 -11.87
N ASN A 131 -21.93 3.22 -10.63
CA ASN A 131 -21.12 3.82 -9.58
C ASN A 131 -19.63 3.63 -9.84
N PHE A 132 -19.21 2.47 -10.31
CA PHE A 132 -17.81 2.23 -10.68
C PHE A 132 -17.34 3.19 -11.79
N ILE A 133 -18.10 3.31 -12.88
CA ILE A 133 -17.77 4.24 -13.98
C ILE A 133 -17.79 5.70 -13.50
N ARG A 134 -18.73 6.08 -12.63
CA ARG A 134 -18.78 7.43 -12.03
C ARG A 134 -17.60 7.73 -11.14
N VAL A 135 -17.09 6.76 -10.39
CA VAL A 135 -15.86 6.90 -9.59
C VAL A 135 -14.68 7.18 -10.51
N LEU A 136 -14.45 6.31 -11.51
CA LEU A 136 -13.34 6.46 -12.46
C LEU A 136 -13.38 7.81 -13.18
N THR A 137 -14.54 8.17 -13.74
CA THR A 137 -14.71 9.44 -14.49
C THR A 137 -14.92 10.66 -13.59
N GLY A 138 -14.96 10.47 -12.26
CA GLY A 138 -15.38 11.39 -11.19
C GLY A 138 -16.60 12.22 -11.52
N ARG A 139 -17.63 11.57 -12.06
CA ARG A 139 -18.98 12.11 -12.24
C ARG A 139 -19.87 11.72 -11.06
N VAL A 140 -19.39 12.02 -9.85
CA VAL A 140 -20.10 11.79 -8.59
C VAL A 140 -20.78 13.07 -8.13
N ALA A 141 -21.89 12.95 -7.38
CA ALA A 141 -22.61 14.11 -6.87
C ALA A 141 -21.73 14.97 -5.94
N PRO A 142 -21.85 16.32 -5.97
CA PRO A 142 -21.08 17.20 -5.09
C PRO A 142 -21.33 16.98 -3.59
N SER A 143 -22.41 16.30 -3.21
CA SER A 143 -22.73 15.91 -1.84
C SER A 143 -22.09 14.59 -1.38
N MET A 144 -21.51 13.78 -2.30
CA MET A 144 -20.89 12.49 -1.92
C MET A 144 -19.70 12.72 -0.98
N PRO A 145 -19.51 11.89 0.06
CA PRO A 145 -18.36 12.03 0.95
C PRO A 145 -17.04 11.85 0.19
N ARG A 146 -15.95 12.42 0.71
CA ARG A 146 -14.61 12.35 0.09
C ARG A 146 -14.15 10.92 -0.15
N SER A 147 -14.42 10.01 0.77
CA SER A 147 -14.04 8.59 0.68
C SER A 147 -14.66 7.89 -0.53
N LYS A 148 -15.80 8.37 -1.02
CA LYS A 148 -16.47 7.87 -2.24
C LYS A 148 -16.01 8.57 -3.52
N ARG A 149 -14.81 9.17 -3.54
CA ARG A 149 -14.31 9.93 -4.70
C ARG A 149 -12.86 9.58 -5.02
N LEU A 150 -12.62 9.23 -6.29
CA LEU A 150 -11.26 9.08 -6.82
C LEU A 150 -10.68 10.46 -7.16
N LEU A 151 -10.00 11.10 -6.22
CA LEU A 151 -9.47 12.48 -6.35
C LEU A 151 -8.08 12.52 -7.00
N THR A 152 -7.95 11.85 -8.14
CA THR A 152 -6.71 11.75 -8.91
C THR A 152 -6.53 12.90 -9.90
N ASP A 153 -5.28 13.12 -10.29
CA ASP A 153 -4.83 14.15 -11.24
C ASP A 153 -3.77 13.60 -12.21
N ALA A 154 -3.16 14.50 -12.99
CA ALA A 154 -2.16 14.17 -14.00
C ALA A 154 -0.87 13.54 -13.45
N ASN A 155 -0.66 13.61 -12.14
CA ASN A 155 0.52 13.11 -11.44
C ASN A 155 0.19 11.89 -10.56
N SER A 156 -1.00 11.29 -10.71
CA SER A 156 -1.47 10.19 -9.88
C SER A 156 -1.31 8.86 -10.61
N ASN A 157 -0.63 7.88 -10.02
CA ASN A 157 -0.72 6.50 -10.51
C ASN A 157 -1.89 5.79 -9.86
N ILE A 158 -2.56 4.91 -10.61
CA ILE A 158 -3.77 4.24 -10.15
C ILE A 158 -3.64 2.74 -10.36
N PHE A 159 -3.77 1.98 -9.27
CA PHE A 159 -3.98 0.55 -9.31
C PHE A 159 -5.48 0.24 -9.34
N VAL A 160 -5.96 -0.42 -10.40
CA VAL A 160 -7.35 -0.88 -10.51
C VAL A 160 -7.34 -2.40 -10.46
N TYR A 161 -7.95 -2.97 -9.41
CA TYR A 161 -8.12 -4.40 -9.27
C TYR A 161 -9.59 -4.78 -9.29
N MET A 162 -9.94 -5.77 -10.09
CA MET A 162 -11.29 -6.29 -10.18
C MET A 162 -11.30 -7.81 -10.04
N THR A 163 -12.28 -8.35 -9.34
CA THR A 163 -12.47 -9.79 -9.22
C THR A 163 -13.96 -10.16 -9.21
N GLY A 164 -14.28 -11.27 -9.85
CA GLY A 164 -15.65 -11.75 -9.96
C GLY A 164 -15.82 -12.82 -11.03
N HIS A 165 -17.07 -13.03 -11.43
CA HIS A 165 -17.40 -13.87 -12.57
C HIS A 165 -17.48 -13.04 -13.84
N GLY A 166 -16.98 -13.58 -14.94
CA GLY A 166 -16.96 -12.90 -16.23
C GLY A 166 -16.77 -13.87 -17.36
N GLY A 167 -16.47 -13.33 -18.54
CA GLY A 167 -16.26 -14.10 -19.75
C GLY A 167 -15.66 -13.22 -20.83
N ASN A 168 -15.88 -13.58 -22.09
CA ASN A 168 -15.33 -12.85 -23.23
C ASN A 168 -15.82 -11.40 -23.25
N GLU A 169 -14.93 -10.48 -22.88
CA GLU A 169 -15.11 -9.01 -22.88
C GLU A 169 -16.15 -8.50 -21.88
N PHE A 170 -16.50 -9.26 -20.83
CA PHE A 170 -17.38 -8.78 -19.76
C PHE A 170 -17.04 -9.32 -18.36
N LEU A 171 -17.43 -8.56 -17.33
CA LEU A 171 -17.45 -8.96 -15.92
C LEU A 171 -18.84 -8.70 -15.34
N LYS A 172 -19.41 -9.69 -14.65
CA LYS A 172 -20.69 -9.56 -13.97
C LYS A 172 -20.55 -8.71 -12.71
N PHE A 173 -21.39 -7.68 -12.62
CA PHE A 173 -21.64 -6.96 -11.40
C PHE A 173 -22.87 -7.53 -10.74
N GLN A 174 -22.68 -7.96 -9.50
CA GLN A 174 -23.77 -8.30 -8.62
C GLN A 174 -24.65 -9.43 -9.22
N ASP A 175 -24.14 -10.28 -10.12
CA ASP A 175 -24.94 -11.32 -10.79
C ASP A 175 -26.24 -10.82 -11.48
N ASN A 176 -26.30 -9.52 -11.83
CA ASN A 176 -27.49 -8.91 -12.44
C ASN A 176 -27.16 -7.91 -13.56
N GLU A 177 -26.00 -7.29 -13.50
CA GLU A 177 -25.48 -6.37 -14.51
C GLU A 177 -24.14 -6.89 -15.03
N GLU A 178 -23.70 -6.37 -16.17
CA GLU A 178 -22.41 -6.69 -16.76
C GLU A 178 -21.72 -5.38 -17.16
N ILE A 179 -20.42 -5.28 -16.84
CA ILE A 179 -19.55 -4.25 -17.40
C ILE A 179 -18.75 -4.88 -18.54
N SER A 180 -18.67 -4.20 -19.67
CA SER A 180 -17.89 -4.67 -20.81
C SER A 180 -16.46 -4.11 -20.79
N ALA A 181 -15.58 -4.76 -21.56
CA ALA A 181 -14.23 -4.25 -21.84
C ALA A 181 -14.25 -2.84 -22.47
N PHE A 182 -15.30 -2.54 -23.24
CA PHE A 182 -15.50 -1.23 -23.88
C PHE A 182 -15.83 -0.14 -22.87
N ASP A 183 -16.68 -0.43 -21.87
CA ASP A 183 -17.04 0.54 -20.83
C ASP A 183 -15.82 1.02 -20.04
N ILE A 184 -14.92 0.09 -19.71
CA ILE A 184 -13.67 0.41 -19.00
C ILE A 184 -12.72 1.17 -19.91
N ALA A 185 -12.59 0.78 -21.18
CA ALA A 185 -11.76 1.48 -22.16
C ALA A 185 -12.19 2.95 -22.31
N ASP A 186 -13.50 3.20 -22.45
CA ASP A 186 -14.06 4.54 -22.58
C ASP A 186 -13.98 5.35 -21.28
N ALA A 187 -14.04 4.69 -20.12
CA ALA A 187 -13.81 5.34 -18.84
C ALA A 187 -12.35 5.81 -18.71
N PHE A 188 -11.38 4.96 -19.05
CA PHE A 188 -9.95 5.31 -19.05
C PHE A 188 -9.65 6.42 -20.06
N GLU A 189 -10.29 6.42 -21.23
CA GLU A 189 -10.15 7.52 -22.18
C GLU A 189 -10.67 8.84 -21.61
N GLN A 190 -11.82 8.83 -20.96
CA GLN A 190 -12.34 10.02 -20.29
C GLN A 190 -11.42 10.50 -19.18
N MET A 191 -10.78 9.58 -18.44
CA MET A 191 -9.78 9.94 -17.43
C MET A 191 -8.55 10.58 -18.07
N TYR A 192 -8.08 10.03 -19.20
CA TYR A 192 -6.93 10.54 -19.94
C TYR A 192 -7.17 11.96 -20.47
N GLN A 193 -8.29 12.18 -21.16
CA GLN A 193 -8.67 13.49 -21.69
C GLN A 193 -8.83 14.55 -20.59
N LYS A 194 -9.25 14.13 -19.38
CA LYS A 194 -9.38 15.00 -18.21
C LYS A 194 -8.10 15.10 -17.38
N LYS A 195 -6.99 14.49 -17.81
CA LYS A 195 -5.70 14.46 -17.10
C LYS A 195 -5.85 13.97 -15.65
N ARG A 196 -6.49 12.82 -15.48
CA ARG A 196 -6.80 12.24 -14.16
C ARG A 196 -5.93 11.06 -13.76
N TYR A 197 -4.91 10.76 -14.55
CA TYR A 197 -3.87 9.82 -14.16
C TYR A 197 -2.57 10.16 -14.88
N ASN A 198 -1.47 9.76 -14.26
CA ASN A 198 -0.16 9.63 -14.88
C ASN A 198 -0.04 8.26 -15.56
N GLU A 199 -0.21 7.18 -14.76
CA GLU A 199 -0.22 5.79 -15.23
C GLU A 199 -1.32 4.97 -14.54
N ILE A 200 -1.88 3.98 -15.25
CA ILE A 200 -2.82 3.00 -14.69
C ILE A 200 -2.20 1.61 -14.76
N PHE A 201 -2.27 0.87 -13.66
CA PHE A 201 -2.09 -0.58 -13.64
C PHE A 201 -3.44 -1.27 -13.40
N PHE A 202 -3.94 -1.98 -14.42
CA PHE A 202 -5.19 -2.71 -14.38
C PHE A 202 -4.94 -4.21 -14.20
N MET A 203 -5.47 -4.80 -13.14
CA MET A 203 -5.36 -6.22 -12.82
C MET A 203 -6.75 -6.82 -12.63
N ILE A 204 -7.01 -7.99 -13.23
CA ILE A 204 -8.34 -8.61 -13.14
C ILE A 204 -8.30 -10.14 -12.98
N ASP A 205 -9.04 -10.65 -12.00
CA ASP A 205 -9.21 -12.09 -11.73
C ASP A 205 -10.65 -12.55 -12.03
N THR A 206 -10.82 -13.24 -13.15
CA THR A 206 -12.10 -13.73 -13.69
C THR A 206 -11.82 -14.71 -14.84
N CYS A 207 -12.81 -15.52 -15.22
CA CYS A 207 -12.74 -16.28 -16.48
C CYS A 207 -12.56 -15.33 -17.67
N GLN A 208 -11.68 -15.72 -18.61
CA GLN A 208 -11.32 -14.97 -19.81
C GLN A 208 -10.84 -13.54 -19.52
N ALA A 209 -10.21 -13.32 -18.36
CA ALA A 209 -9.74 -12.03 -17.87
C ALA A 209 -8.96 -11.20 -18.90
N ASN A 210 -8.15 -11.83 -19.75
CA ASN A 210 -7.30 -11.12 -20.71
C ASN A 210 -8.10 -10.37 -21.79
N THR A 211 -9.37 -10.73 -21.98
CA THR A 211 -10.26 -10.05 -22.92
C THR A 211 -10.73 -8.68 -22.40
N MET A 212 -10.70 -8.47 -21.08
CA MET A 212 -11.22 -7.24 -20.44
C MET A 212 -10.38 -5.99 -20.73
N TYR A 213 -9.11 -6.15 -21.07
CA TYR A 213 -8.24 -5.04 -21.48
C TYR A 213 -7.93 -5.04 -22.98
N SER A 214 -8.57 -5.90 -23.77
CA SER A 214 -8.34 -6.00 -25.22
C SER A 214 -8.77 -4.75 -25.98
N LYS A 215 -9.75 -4.02 -25.45
CA LYS A 215 -10.29 -2.79 -26.06
C LYS A 215 -9.65 -1.51 -25.55
N PHE A 216 -8.70 -1.58 -24.62
CA PHE A 216 -8.03 -0.36 -24.15
C PHE A 216 -7.27 0.30 -25.30
N TYR A 217 -7.34 1.62 -25.36
CA TYR A 217 -6.70 2.44 -26.39
C TYR A 217 -6.05 3.73 -25.85
N SER A 218 -6.30 4.08 -24.58
CA SER A 218 -5.67 5.22 -23.93
C SER A 218 -4.23 4.91 -23.52
N PRO A 219 -3.30 5.88 -23.62
CA PRO A 219 -1.90 5.65 -23.29
C PRO A 219 -1.67 5.55 -21.78
N ASN A 220 -0.47 5.09 -21.42
CA ASN A 220 0.02 4.92 -20.06
C ASN A 220 -0.78 3.90 -19.23
N VAL A 221 -1.25 2.83 -19.87
CA VAL A 221 -1.99 1.74 -19.21
C VAL A 221 -1.21 0.43 -19.34
N LEU A 222 -0.87 -0.17 -18.20
CA LEU A 222 -0.35 -1.54 -18.08
C LEU A 222 -1.48 -2.43 -17.59
N ALA A 223 -1.67 -3.59 -18.22
CA ALA A 223 -2.75 -4.49 -17.83
C ALA A 223 -2.30 -5.95 -17.68
N THR A 224 -2.93 -6.67 -16.77
CA THR A 224 -2.73 -8.11 -16.57
C THR A 224 -4.02 -8.80 -16.14
N GLY A 225 -4.18 -10.06 -16.51
CA GLY A 225 -5.36 -10.86 -16.22
C GLY A 225 -5.01 -12.30 -15.91
N SER A 226 -5.92 -12.99 -15.23
CA SER A 226 -5.73 -14.37 -14.75
C SER A 226 -5.81 -15.48 -15.81
N SER A 227 -6.50 -15.26 -16.94
CA SER A 227 -6.84 -16.32 -17.91
C SER A 227 -7.05 -15.79 -19.33
N VAL A 228 -6.66 -16.58 -20.34
CA VAL A 228 -6.80 -16.24 -21.77
C VAL A 228 -8.23 -16.45 -22.28
N LEU A 229 -8.51 -15.96 -23.51
CA LEU A 229 -9.77 -16.22 -24.21
C LEU A 229 -10.04 -17.74 -24.29
N GLY A 230 -11.26 -18.15 -23.95
CA GLY A 230 -11.66 -19.57 -23.93
C GLY A 230 -11.26 -20.35 -22.68
N GLU A 231 -10.61 -19.73 -21.70
CA GLU A 231 -10.17 -20.37 -20.46
C GLU A 231 -10.92 -19.84 -19.23
N ASN A 232 -11.11 -20.70 -18.22
CA ASN A 232 -11.66 -20.31 -16.93
C ASN A 232 -10.56 -19.82 -15.98
N SER A 233 -10.93 -19.03 -14.97
CA SER A 233 -10.12 -18.87 -13.76
C SER A 233 -10.57 -19.88 -12.69
N TYR A 234 -9.69 -20.17 -11.74
CA TYR A 234 -9.90 -21.28 -10.80
C TYR A 234 -9.78 -20.82 -9.35
N SER A 235 -10.73 -21.28 -8.54
CA SER A 235 -10.67 -21.13 -7.09
C SER A 235 -9.53 -21.94 -6.47
N HIS A 236 -9.07 -21.50 -5.29
CA HIS A 236 -8.06 -22.14 -4.48
C HIS A 236 -8.56 -22.33 -3.05
N GLU A 237 -8.02 -23.36 -2.39
CA GLU A 237 -8.14 -23.56 -0.94
C GLU A 237 -9.59 -23.63 -0.40
N ASN A 238 -10.14 -24.85 -0.34
CA ASN A 238 -11.45 -25.08 0.29
C ASN A 238 -11.36 -25.14 1.82
N ASP A 239 -12.08 -24.28 2.53
CA ASP A 239 -12.19 -24.34 3.98
C ASP A 239 -13.47 -25.10 4.38
N TYR A 240 -13.34 -26.15 5.20
CA TYR A 240 -14.48 -26.99 5.60
C TYR A 240 -15.38 -26.35 6.66
N ASP A 241 -14.85 -25.42 7.46
CA ASP A 241 -15.61 -24.68 8.45
C ASP A 241 -16.44 -23.56 7.79
N ILE A 242 -15.93 -22.96 6.71
CA ILE A 242 -16.63 -21.95 5.89
C ILE A 242 -17.50 -22.63 4.81
N GLY A 243 -17.11 -23.82 4.34
CA GLY A 243 -17.86 -24.66 3.42
C GLY A 243 -17.72 -24.29 1.94
N VAL A 244 -16.79 -23.37 1.59
CA VAL A 244 -16.53 -22.91 0.22
C VAL A 244 -15.03 -22.67 -0.01
N ALA A 245 -14.63 -22.46 -1.26
CA ALA A 245 -13.29 -21.96 -1.58
C ALA A 245 -13.11 -20.52 -1.09
N VAL A 246 -11.97 -20.23 -0.48
CA VAL A 246 -11.76 -18.95 0.23
C VAL A 246 -10.91 -17.93 -0.51
N ILE A 247 -10.26 -18.31 -1.61
CA ILE A 247 -9.46 -17.40 -2.45
C ILE A 247 -9.41 -17.94 -3.90
N ASP A 248 -9.07 -17.13 -4.90
CA ASP A 248 -8.77 -17.62 -6.25
C ASP A 248 -7.27 -17.87 -6.46
N ARG A 249 -6.92 -18.82 -7.34
CA ARG A 249 -5.53 -19.25 -7.55
C ARG A 249 -4.63 -18.13 -8.03
N TYR A 250 -5.06 -17.40 -9.05
CA TYR A 250 -4.28 -16.28 -9.59
C TYR A 250 -4.00 -15.26 -8.48
N THR A 251 -5.04 -14.78 -7.81
CA THR A 251 -4.89 -13.82 -6.71
C THR A 251 -4.07 -14.37 -5.55
N HIS A 252 -4.22 -15.65 -5.17
CA HIS A 252 -3.41 -16.29 -4.14
C HIS A 252 -1.91 -16.20 -4.44
N TYR A 253 -1.48 -16.57 -5.65
CA TYR A 253 -0.06 -16.53 -5.99
C TYR A 253 0.46 -15.09 -6.17
N VAL A 254 -0.36 -14.18 -6.68
CA VAL A 254 -0.01 -12.75 -6.72
C VAL A 254 0.19 -12.20 -5.30
N LEU A 255 -0.73 -12.47 -4.36
CA LEU A 255 -0.61 -12.03 -2.98
C LEU A 255 0.62 -12.65 -2.29
N ASN A 256 0.89 -13.95 -2.52
CA ASN A 256 2.10 -14.60 -1.99
C ASN A 256 3.39 -13.93 -2.49
N PHE A 257 3.45 -13.57 -3.76
CA PHE A 257 4.57 -12.81 -4.32
C PHE A 257 4.67 -11.43 -3.65
N LEU A 258 3.54 -10.72 -3.53
CA LEU A 258 3.50 -9.39 -2.93
C LEU A 258 3.85 -9.41 -1.44
N GLU A 259 3.63 -10.49 -0.70
CA GLU A 259 4.07 -10.58 0.70
C GLU A 259 5.58 -10.35 0.87
N GLY A 260 6.41 -10.73 -0.12
CA GLY A 260 7.85 -10.47 -0.14
C GLY A 260 8.24 -9.02 -0.45
N VAL A 261 7.29 -8.20 -0.91
CA VAL A 261 7.51 -6.79 -1.28
C VAL A 261 7.31 -5.89 -0.06
N ASN A 262 8.24 -4.96 0.15
CA ASN A 262 8.15 -3.91 1.16
C ASN A 262 8.21 -2.51 0.51
N LYS A 263 8.02 -1.46 1.31
CA LYS A 263 7.93 -0.06 0.85
C LYS A 263 9.17 0.46 0.11
N THR A 264 10.34 -0.14 0.37
CA THR A 264 11.62 0.22 -0.24
C THR A 264 12.05 -0.75 -1.35
N SER A 265 11.19 -1.70 -1.70
CA SER A 265 11.53 -2.76 -2.65
C SER A 265 11.85 -2.18 -4.03
N GLN A 266 12.85 -2.76 -4.67
CA GLN A 266 13.20 -2.48 -6.07
C GLN A 266 12.61 -3.53 -7.02
N THR A 267 11.66 -4.35 -6.53
CA THR A 267 10.94 -5.34 -7.35
C THR A 267 10.16 -4.65 -8.46
N THR A 268 10.37 -5.13 -9.68
CA THR A 268 9.78 -4.57 -10.90
C THR A 268 8.44 -5.22 -11.24
N MET A 269 7.68 -4.59 -12.13
CA MET A 269 6.48 -5.20 -12.72
C MET A 269 6.85 -6.47 -13.51
N GLN A 270 8.01 -6.49 -14.17
CA GLN A 270 8.52 -7.67 -14.85
C GLN A 270 8.76 -8.84 -13.87
N ASP A 271 9.26 -8.59 -12.66
CA ASP A 271 9.42 -9.64 -11.64
C ASP A 271 8.09 -10.25 -11.21
N LEU A 272 7.04 -9.41 -11.05
CA LEU A 272 5.68 -9.90 -10.81
C LEU A 272 5.22 -10.79 -11.96
N PHE A 273 5.37 -10.36 -13.21
CA PHE A 273 4.92 -11.13 -14.36
C PHE A 273 5.71 -12.43 -14.55
N ASN A 274 7.01 -12.41 -14.24
CA ASN A 274 7.85 -13.61 -14.24
C ASN A 274 7.49 -14.60 -13.12
N SER A 275 6.81 -14.15 -12.06
CA SER A 275 6.35 -15.02 -10.98
C SER A 275 5.12 -15.85 -11.34
N TYR A 276 4.46 -15.53 -12.46
CA TYR A 276 3.28 -16.26 -12.91
C TYR A 276 3.64 -17.68 -13.33
N ASP A 277 3.06 -18.65 -12.62
CA ASP A 277 3.31 -20.07 -12.79
C ASP A 277 2.00 -20.74 -13.22
N VAL A 278 1.90 -21.08 -14.51
CA VAL A 278 0.68 -21.62 -15.15
C VAL A 278 0.24 -22.93 -14.49
N ASP A 279 1.17 -23.78 -14.07
CA ASP A 279 0.86 -25.07 -13.42
C ASP A 279 0.20 -24.84 -12.06
N LYS A 280 0.70 -23.86 -11.30
CA LYS A 280 0.13 -23.48 -10.01
C LYS A 280 -1.21 -22.77 -10.13
N ILE A 281 -1.28 -21.80 -11.05
CA ILE A 281 -2.45 -20.96 -11.28
C ILE A 281 -3.59 -21.77 -11.91
N GLY A 282 -3.26 -22.74 -12.77
CA GLY A 282 -4.22 -23.58 -13.48
C GLY A 282 -4.86 -22.89 -14.68
N SER A 283 -4.47 -21.66 -14.99
CA SER A 283 -4.84 -20.90 -16.16
C SER A 283 -3.64 -20.11 -16.68
N HIS A 284 -3.75 -19.44 -17.83
CA HIS A 284 -2.69 -18.66 -18.45
C HIS A 284 -2.88 -17.16 -18.21
N PRO A 285 -2.13 -16.55 -17.26
CA PRO A 285 -2.18 -15.12 -17.09
C PRO A 285 -1.65 -14.38 -18.30
N GLY A 286 -2.26 -13.24 -18.63
CA GLY A 286 -1.80 -12.36 -19.69
C GLY A 286 -1.24 -11.06 -19.15
N VAL A 287 -0.40 -10.43 -19.95
CA VAL A 287 0.10 -9.07 -19.74
C VAL A 287 -0.03 -8.31 -21.05
N ARG A 288 -0.51 -7.07 -20.98
CA ARG A 288 -0.58 -6.13 -22.09
C ARG A 288 0.15 -4.84 -21.71
N SER A 289 1.20 -4.50 -22.45
CA SER A 289 2.09 -3.37 -22.18
C SER A 289 2.32 -2.43 -23.37
N ASP A 290 1.67 -2.66 -24.53
CA ASP A 290 1.82 -1.82 -25.74
C ASP A 290 1.37 -0.37 -25.52
N LEU A 291 0.44 -0.14 -24.59
CA LEU A 291 -0.03 1.20 -24.20
C LEU A 291 0.82 1.83 -23.09
N PHE A 292 1.72 1.07 -22.47
CA PHE A 292 2.53 1.51 -21.35
C PHE A 292 3.88 2.03 -21.85
N LYS A 293 4.19 3.31 -21.59
CA LYS A 293 5.37 3.96 -22.18
C LYS A 293 6.69 3.49 -21.57
N ARG A 294 6.70 3.18 -20.27
CA ARG A 294 7.91 2.72 -19.58
C ARG A 294 8.16 1.24 -19.85
N ARG A 295 9.41 0.81 -19.73
CA ARG A 295 9.73 -0.61 -19.79
C ARG A 295 9.28 -1.27 -18.48
N VAL A 296 8.69 -2.46 -18.57
CA VAL A 296 8.14 -3.17 -17.39
C VAL A 296 9.23 -3.67 -16.43
N ASP A 297 10.48 -3.77 -16.90
CA ASP A 297 11.68 -4.06 -16.09
C ASP A 297 12.27 -2.82 -15.41
N GLU A 298 11.72 -1.63 -15.68
CA GLU A 298 12.08 -0.37 -15.00
C GLU A 298 10.95 0.15 -14.10
N ALA A 299 9.71 -0.25 -14.39
CA ALA A 299 8.55 0.12 -13.57
C ALA A 299 8.55 -0.71 -12.27
N LEU A 300 8.54 -0.04 -11.12
CA LEU A 300 8.53 -0.70 -9.82
C LEU A 300 7.11 -1.06 -9.41
N ILE A 301 6.95 -2.13 -8.63
CA ILE A 301 5.66 -2.46 -8.00
C ILE A 301 5.22 -1.34 -7.06
N THR A 302 6.16 -0.71 -6.36
CA THR A 302 5.88 0.42 -5.48
C THR A 302 5.34 1.64 -6.22
N ASP A 303 5.50 1.73 -7.55
CA ASP A 303 4.90 2.81 -8.36
C ASP A 303 3.37 2.73 -8.41
N PHE A 304 2.78 1.56 -8.13
CA PHE A 304 1.32 1.37 -8.11
C PHE A 304 0.78 0.93 -6.75
N PHE A 305 1.57 0.16 -5.99
CA PHE A 305 1.14 -0.40 -4.70
C PHE A 305 1.68 0.37 -3.49
N GLY A 306 2.73 1.19 -3.66
CA GLY A 306 3.42 1.88 -2.57
C GLY A 306 2.78 3.21 -2.18
N GLY A 307 2.89 3.62 -0.92
CA GLY A 307 2.58 4.99 -0.52
C GLY A 307 3.67 5.96 -0.93
N VAL A 308 3.29 7.13 -1.46
CA VAL A 308 4.22 8.23 -1.75
C VAL A 308 4.11 9.27 -0.63
N ALA A 309 5.18 9.44 0.14
CA ALA A 309 5.26 10.49 1.14
C ALA A 309 6.05 11.67 0.57
N GLN A 310 5.38 12.79 0.29
CA GLN A 310 6.06 14.03 -0.02
C GLN A 310 6.39 14.76 1.28
N VAL A 311 7.67 14.88 1.61
CA VAL A 311 8.14 15.75 2.70
C VAL A 311 8.41 17.11 2.09
N GLN A 312 7.51 18.07 2.34
CA GLN A 312 7.79 19.48 2.08
C GLN A 312 8.75 19.97 3.17
N LEU A 313 10.02 20.16 2.81
CA LEU A 313 10.96 20.84 3.68
C LEU A 313 10.72 22.34 3.55
N ASP A 314 10.02 22.93 4.51
CA ASP A 314 9.92 24.38 4.61
C ASP A 314 11.33 24.94 4.85
N ALA A 315 11.90 25.57 3.83
CA ALA A 315 13.22 26.19 3.85
C ALA A 315 13.23 27.51 4.64
N THR A 316 12.65 27.51 5.84
CA THR A 316 12.57 28.68 6.73
C THR A 316 13.10 28.33 8.11
N ASP A 317 14.39 28.00 8.23
CA ASP A 317 15.03 28.03 9.55
C ASP A 317 16.54 28.33 9.56
N ASP A 318 17.09 28.87 8.47
CA ASP A 318 18.52 29.30 8.44
C ASP A 318 18.70 30.81 8.69
N ALA A 319 17.59 31.55 8.87
CA ALA A 319 17.60 32.99 9.14
C ALA A 319 17.60 33.35 10.64
N SER A 320 17.34 32.38 11.54
CA SER A 320 17.24 32.62 12.99
C SER A 320 18.59 32.56 13.73
N ARG A 321 19.70 32.28 13.03
CA ARG A 321 21.04 32.13 13.63
C ARG A 321 21.97 33.35 13.55
N ARG A 322 21.48 34.54 13.19
CA ARG A 322 22.33 35.76 13.23
C ARG A 322 21.69 36.91 13.99
N ALA A 323 22.52 37.48 14.88
CA ALA A 323 22.37 38.70 15.66
C ALA A 323 21.57 38.60 16.98
N PHE A 324 22.24 38.05 18.00
CA PHE A 324 22.04 38.55 19.36
C PHE A 324 23.02 39.71 19.58
N VAL A 325 22.52 40.94 19.59
CA VAL A 325 23.25 42.14 20.04
C VAL A 325 22.39 42.78 21.13
N PRO A 326 22.90 42.97 22.37
CA PRO A 326 22.13 43.60 23.43
C PRO A 326 22.41 45.11 23.56
N ALA A 327 21.45 45.79 24.21
CA ALA A 327 21.38 47.22 24.63
C ALA A 327 20.77 48.17 23.58
N ASP A 328 19.95 49.17 23.90
CA ASP A 328 19.69 49.86 25.17
C ASP A 328 18.31 50.55 25.13
N SER A 329 17.84 50.90 26.33
CA SER A 329 16.66 51.63 26.76
C SER A 329 16.45 53.05 26.19
N SER A 330 15.22 53.37 25.81
CA SER A 330 14.59 54.69 26.07
C SER A 330 13.08 54.67 25.76
N LEU A 331 12.27 55.01 26.76
CA LEU A 331 10.81 55.19 26.73
C LEU A 331 10.40 56.52 26.06
N SER A 332 9.23 56.56 25.40
CA SER A 332 8.11 57.48 25.72
C SER A 332 6.86 57.23 24.83
N PRO A 333 5.65 57.67 25.25
CA PRO A 333 4.36 57.05 24.88
C PRO A 333 3.39 57.95 24.09
N SER A 334 2.36 57.32 23.50
CA SER A 334 1.04 57.80 23.01
C SER A 334 0.78 57.19 21.62
N ASP A 335 -0.38 56.65 21.22
CA ASP A 335 -1.76 57.03 21.50
C ASP A 335 -2.73 55.83 21.40
N GLU A 336 -3.84 56.04 22.10
CA GLU A 336 -5.02 55.24 22.31
C GLU A 336 -5.91 55.12 21.05
N ARG A 337 -6.39 53.91 20.69
CA ARG A 337 -7.83 53.66 20.48
C ARG A 337 -8.25 52.22 20.11
N THR A 338 -9.35 51.86 20.76
CA THR A 338 -10.45 50.96 20.36
C THR A 338 -10.27 49.44 20.42
N ALA A 339 -10.76 48.92 21.54
CA ALA A 339 -11.16 47.54 21.78
C ALA A 339 -12.42 47.15 21.00
N ILE A 340 -12.43 45.92 20.49
CA ILE A 340 -13.63 45.11 20.27
C ILE A 340 -13.29 43.69 20.77
N LYS A 341 -14.00 43.24 21.83
CA LYS A 341 -13.98 41.86 22.36
C LYS A 341 -14.97 40.99 21.60
N PRO A 342 -14.71 39.68 21.50
CA PRO A 342 -15.77 38.68 21.65
C PRO A 342 -15.58 37.87 22.94
N ASP A 343 -16.65 37.75 23.71
CA ASP A 343 -16.76 36.96 24.93
C ASP A 343 -16.70 35.45 24.65
N LEU A 344 -15.89 34.74 25.42
CA LEU A 344 -15.91 33.29 25.61
C LEU A 344 -15.84 33.02 27.13
N PRO A 345 -16.78 32.27 27.72
CA PRO A 345 -16.66 31.86 29.12
C PRO A 345 -15.78 30.60 29.26
N ALA A 346 -14.73 30.72 30.07
CA ALA A 346 -14.01 29.62 30.73
C ALA A 346 -14.78 29.24 32.03
N ALA A 347 -14.73 28.08 32.68
CA ALA A 347 -13.85 26.90 32.73
C ALA A 347 -14.65 25.80 33.52
N PRO A 348 -14.07 24.76 34.17
CA PRO A 348 -12.82 24.02 33.92
C PRO A 348 -13.04 22.48 33.89
N TYR A 349 -12.17 21.73 33.22
CA TYR A 349 -11.88 20.35 33.64
C TYR A 349 -10.36 20.16 33.67
N GLN A 350 -9.89 19.67 34.81
CA GLN A 350 -8.49 19.53 35.18
C GLN A 350 -7.81 18.43 34.37
N LEU A 351 -6.68 18.77 33.76
CA LEU A 351 -5.67 17.83 33.32
C LEU A 351 -4.83 17.44 34.55
N ILE A 352 -4.75 16.15 34.86
CA ILE A 352 -3.67 15.60 35.67
C ILE A 352 -2.72 14.88 34.72
N GLU A 353 -1.54 15.48 34.64
CA GLU A 353 -0.35 15.03 33.95
C GLU A 353 0.38 13.99 34.81
N THR A 354 0.89 12.92 34.21
CA THR A 354 2.18 12.32 34.63
C THR A 354 2.81 11.58 33.44
N GLN A 355 3.68 12.29 32.72
CA GLN A 355 4.80 11.66 32.01
C GLN A 355 5.82 11.19 33.06
N GLN A 356 6.17 9.90 33.05
CA GLN A 356 7.42 9.44 33.66
C GLN A 356 8.50 9.30 32.57
N PRO A 357 9.70 9.87 32.76
CA PRO A 357 10.84 9.55 31.91
C PRO A 357 11.38 8.17 32.29
N GLU A 358 11.52 7.27 31.31
CA GLU A 358 12.21 6.00 31.52
C GLU A 358 13.66 6.25 31.97
N SER A 359 13.99 5.78 33.16
CA SER A 359 15.29 6.00 33.78
C SER A 359 16.38 5.13 33.16
N LEU A 360 17.58 5.72 33.01
CA LEU A 360 18.87 5.08 32.69
C LEU A 360 19.15 3.76 33.46
N LEU A 361 18.50 3.55 34.60
CA LEU A 361 18.62 2.36 35.44
C LEU A 361 18.08 1.07 34.79
N ARG A 362 17.06 1.13 33.92
CA ARG A 362 16.57 -0.08 33.22
C ARG A 362 17.49 -0.56 32.11
N ARG A 363 18.22 0.35 31.46
CA ARG A 363 19.26 0.00 30.46
C ARG A 363 20.47 -0.65 31.12
N VAL A 364 20.90 -0.20 32.30
CA VAL A 364 22.05 -0.81 33.01
C VAL A 364 21.73 -2.23 33.51
N GLN A 365 20.47 -2.52 33.84
CA GLN A 365 20.02 -3.86 34.26
C GLN A 365 19.98 -4.89 33.12
N THR A 366 19.75 -4.47 31.87
CA THR A 366 19.72 -5.38 30.72
C THR A 366 21.12 -5.80 30.26
N TRP A 367 22.11 -4.90 30.34
CA TRP A 367 23.50 -5.21 29.97
C TRP A 367 24.24 -6.05 31.03
N SER A 368 23.93 -5.87 32.30
CA SER A 368 24.53 -6.66 33.38
C SER A 368 24.09 -8.13 33.36
N ALA A 369 22.84 -8.41 32.97
CA ALA A 369 22.35 -9.78 32.80
C ALA A 369 23.03 -10.52 31.63
N LEU A 370 23.30 -9.83 30.51
CA LEU A 370 24.00 -10.40 29.35
C LEU A 370 25.47 -10.73 29.65
N CYS A 371 26.15 -9.92 30.45
CA CYS A 371 27.53 -10.20 30.86
C CYS A 371 27.63 -11.41 31.81
N ILE A 372 26.66 -11.60 32.71
CA ILE A 372 26.65 -12.74 33.65
C ILE A 372 26.35 -14.06 32.91
N VAL A 373 25.44 -14.06 31.94
CA VAL A 373 25.15 -15.24 31.10
C VAL A 373 26.35 -15.58 30.21
N GLY A 374 27.05 -14.59 29.65
CA GLY A 374 28.27 -14.80 28.87
C GLY A 374 29.43 -15.40 29.70
N PHE A 375 29.58 -14.98 30.96
CA PHE A 375 30.63 -15.48 31.85
C PHE A 375 30.34 -16.91 32.35
N LEU A 376 29.08 -17.24 32.65
CA LEU A 376 28.67 -18.60 33.03
C LEU A 376 28.80 -19.59 31.86
N CYS A 377 28.53 -19.16 30.63
CA CYS A 377 28.68 -20.00 29.44
C CYS A 377 30.15 -20.33 29.14
N MET A 378 31.09 -19.41 29.41
CA MET A 378 32.53 -19.68 29.29
C MET A 378 33.09 -20.64 30.36
N ILE A 379 32.47 -20.71 31.55
CA ILE A 379 32.90 -21.63 32.61
C ILE A 379 32.43 -23.07 32.29
N CYS A 380 31.25 -23.25 31.69
CA CYS A 380 30.75 -24.57 31.28
C CYS A 380 31.45 -25.17 30.06
N LEU A 381 32.12 -24.37 29.22
CA LEU A 381 32.90 -24.88 28.08
C LEU A 381 34.32 -25.36 28.45
N LYS A 382 34.69 -25.32 29.74
CA LYS A 382 36.01 -25.74 30.25
C LYS A 382 35.97 -26.87 31.28
N SER A 383 34.83 -27.58 31.38
CA SER A 383 34.68 -28.82 32.16
C SER A 383 34.44 -30.00 31.25
#